data_AF-A0AAV6TEG3-F1
#
_entry.id   AF-A0AAV6TEG3-F1
#
_cell.length_a   1.000
_cell.length_b   1.000
_cell.length_c   1.000
_cell.angle_alpha   90.00
_cell.angle_beta   90.00
_cell.angle_gamma   90.00
#
_symmetry.space_group_name_H-M   'P 1'
#
loop_
_entity.id
_entity.type
_entity.pdbx_description
1 polymer ?
#
loop_
_entity_poly.entity_id
_entity_poly.type
_entity_poly.pdbx_seq_one_letter_code
_entity_poly.pdbx_strand_id
1 'polypeptide(L)'
;SKEAETLERPCILKTHLPFGRAPWSDKGPKYICVSRNPKDCCVSFFYHYKLLYSLDFDHFFEMFIEGRVNFGDYFDHLKIWEEQR
;
A
#
# COMPACT_ATOMS: atom_id res chain seq x y z
N SER A 1 8.39 11.50 -5.38
CA SER A 1 9.43 11.45 -6.43
C SER A 1 9.76 12.87 -6.83
N LYS A 2 10.88 13.10 -7.55
CA LYS A 2 11.23 14.43 -8.07
C LYS A 2 10.13 15.02 -8.96
N GLU A 3 9.32 14.20 -9.62
CA GLU A 3 8.18 14.68 -10.42
C GLU A 3 7.04 15.26 -9.56
N ALA A 4 6.88 14.83 -8.31
CA ALA A 4 5.83 15.35 -7.44
C ALA A 4 6.08 16.79 -6.97
N GLU A 5 7.33 17.27 -7.08
CA GLU A 5 7.73 18.64 -6.72
C GLU A 5 7.34 19.66 -7.80
N THR A 6 7.17 19.22 -9.05
CA THR A 6 6.85 20.10 -10.18
C THR A 6 5.35 20.25 -10.43
N LEU A 7 4.50 19.58 -9.64
CA LEU A 7 3.05 19.63 -9.80
C LEU A 7 2.47 20.92 -9.21
N GLU A 8 1.64 21.61 -9.99
CA GLU A 8 0.85 22.73 -9.49
C GLU A 8 -0.15 22.28 -8.41
N ARG A 9 -0.38 23.13 -7.40
CA ARG A 9 -1.24 22.81 -6.25
C ARG A 9 -2.64 23.43 -6.43
N PRO A 10 -3.71 22.74 -5.99
CA PRO A 10 -3.71 21.43 -5.34
C PRO A 10 -3.55 20.28 -6.35
N CYS A 11 -2.86 19.21 -5.96
CA CYS A 11 -2.73 18.00 -6.78
C CYS A 11 -3.08 16.74 -5.99
N ILE A 12 -3.43 15.68 -6.70
CA ILE A 12 -3.73 14.36 -6.13
C ILE A 12 -2.51 13.47 -6.33
N LEU A 13 -2.06 12.84 -5.25
CA LEU A 13 -0.99 11.85 -5.26
C LEU A 13 -1.52 10.54 -4.68
N LYS A 14 -1.19 9.43 -5.33
CA LYS A 14 -1.49 8.07 -4.85
C LYS A 14 -0.17 7.39 -4.49
N THR A 15 -0.15 6.70 -3.36
CA THR A 15 0.97 5.86 -2.96
C THR A 15 0.49 4.60 -2.25
N HIS A 16 1.29 3.53 -2.38
CA HIS A 16 1.15 2.30 -1.59
C HIS A 16 2.25 2.19 -0.52
N LEU A 17 3.10 3.22 -0.38
CA LEU A 17 4.20 3.21 0.58
C LEU A 17 3.67 3.11 2.03
N PRO A 18 4.35 2.37 2.91
CA PRO A 18 4.06 2.39 4.34
C PRO A 18 4.31 3.80 4.89
N PHE A 19 3.61 4.15 5.98
CA PHE A 19 3.63 5.49 6.56
C PHE A 19 5.03 6.08 6.73
N GLY A 20 5.97 5.33 7.32
CA GLY A 20 7.35 5.79 7.54
C GLY A 20 8.17 6.08 6.27
N ARG A 21 7.67 5.73 5.08
CA ARG A 21 8.28 6.04 3.78
C ARG A 21 7.44 6.98 2.93
N ALA A 22 6.19 7.23 3.31
CA ALA A 22 5.32 8.15 2.61
C ALA A 22 5.70 9.61 2.96
N PRO A 23 5.57 10.55 2.02
CA PRO A 23 5.75 11.98 2.33
C PRO A 23 4.70 12.43 3.36
N TRP A 24 5.14 12.70 4.59
CA TRP A 24 4.29 13.13 5.69
C TRP A 24 4.51 14.61 6.02
N SER A 25 3.41 15.35 6.17
CA SER A 25 3.40 16.71 6.70
C SER A 25 2.09 16.95 7.44
N ASP A 26 2.18 17.52 8.63
CA ASP A 26 1.06 18.00 9.43
C ASP A 26 0.46 19.32 8.90
N LYS A 27 1.11 19.95 7.90
CA LYS A 27 0.75 21.28 7.39
C LYS A 27 0.50 21.25 5.89
N GLY A 28 -0.77 21.19 5.50
CA GLY A 28 -1.21 21.42 4.11
C GLY A 28 -1.95 20.25 3.48
N PRO A 29 -1.31 19.08 3.26
CA PRO A 29 -1.95 17.97 2.57
C PRO A 29 -3.02 17.28 3.43
N LYS A 30 -4.04 16.74 2.77
CA LYS A 30 -5.02 15.85 3.37
C LYS A 30 -4.70 14.41 2.97
N TYR A 31 -4.73 13.50 3.92
CA TYR A 31 -4.45 12.09 3.71
C TYR A 31 -5.75 11.29 3.70
N ILE A 32 -5.93 10.44 2.69
CA ILE A 32 -7.05 9.51 2.59
C ILE A 32 -6.45 8.10 2.57
N CYS A 33 -6.62 7.36 3.66
CA CYS A 33 -6.25 5.95 3.74
C CYS A 33 -7.43 5.08 3.31
N VAL A 34 -7.18 4.10 2.43
CA VAL A 34 -8.19 3.16 1.95
C VAL A 34 -7.84 1.78 2.46
N SER A 35 -8.72 1.21 3.29
CA SER A 35 -8.63 -0.17 3.78
C SER A 35 -9.68 -1.06 3.11
N ARG A 36 -9.48 -2.38 3.15
CA ARG A 36 -10.38 -3.39 2.58
C ARG A 36 -10.26 -4.67 3.41
N ASN A 37 -11.22 -5.58 3.31
CA ASN A 37 -11.10 -6.89 3.93
C ASN A 37 -9.78 -7.58 3.49
N PRO A 38 -8.93 -8.06 4.41
CA PRO A 38 -7.64 -8.65 4.08
C PRO A 38 -7.75 -9.87 3.16
N LYS A 39 -8.85 -10.65 3.26
CA LYS A 39 -9.10 -11.80 2.39
C LYS A 39 -9.30 -11.36 0.94
N ASP A 40 -10.08 -10.31 0.74
CA ASP A 40 -10.31 -9.76 -0.59
C ASP A 40 -9.05 -9.08 -1.15
N CYS A 41 -8.28 -8.41 -0.29
CA CYS A 41 -6.98 -7.85 -0.64
C CYS A 41 -6.01 -8.93 -1.10
N CYS A 42 -5.89 -10.04 -0.36
CA CYS A 42 -5.03 -11.16 -0.69
C CYS A 42 -5.38 -11.72 -2.07
N VAL A 43 -6.66 -12.03 -2.33
CA VAL A 43 -7.08 -12.56 -3.64
C VAL A 43 -6.81 -11.56 -4.76
N SER A 44 -7.18 -10.29 -4.57
CA SER A 44 -6.92 -9.24 -5.56
C SER A 44 -5.42 -9.10 -5.87
N PHE A 45 -4.58 -9.22 -4.85
CA PHE A 45 -3.14 -9.02 -4.99
C PHE A 45 -2.46 -10.23 -5.62
N PHE A 46 -2.94 -11.45 -5.34
CA PHE A 46 -2.54 -12.66 -6.05
C PHE A 46 -2.72 -12.50 -7.56
N TYR A 47 -3.91 -12.08 -8.00
CA TYR A 47 -4.16 -11.90 -9.44
C TYR A 47 -3.32 -10.79 -10.05
N HIS A 48 -2.98 -9.74 -9.29
CA HIS A 48 -2.03 -8.72 -9.74
C HIS A 48 -0.62 -9.30 -9.92
N TYR A 49 -0.14 -10.11 -8.98
CA TYR A 49 1.15 -10.81 -9.07
C TYR A 49 1.18 -11.79 -10.24
N LYS A 50 0.07 -12.50 -10.47
CA LYS A 50 -0.06 -13.47 -11.56
C LYS A 50 0.10 -12.85 -12.95
N LEU A 51 -0.10 -11.53 -13.09
CA LEU A 51 0.18 -10.81 -14.35
C LEU A 51 1.69 -10.66 -14.63
N LEU A 52 2.52 -10.74 -13.60
CA LEU A 52 3.97 -10.51 -13.67
C LEU A 52 4.79 -11.77 -13.44
N TYR A 53 4.24 -12.72 -12.68
CA TYR A 53 4.93 -13.92 -12.22
C TYR A 53 4.02 -15.15 -12.34
N SER A 54 4.60 -16.30 -12.70
CA SER A 54 3.92 -17.59 -12.60
C SER A 54 4.02 -18.08 -11.16
N LEU A 55 2.95 -17.89 -10.38
CA LEU A 55 2.88 -18.24 -8.95
C LEU A 55 1.60 -19.02 -8.66
N ASP A 56 1.67 -20.03 -7.81
CA ASP A 56 0.50 -20.68 -7.24
C ASP A 56 -0.09 -19.87 -6.08
N PHE A 57 -1.37 -20.09 -5.79
CA PHE A 57 -2.08 -19.31 -4.78
C PHE A 57 -1.58 -19.62 -3.36
N ASP A 58 -1.28 -20.87 -3.05
CA ASP A 58 -0.90 -21.29 -1.70
C ASP A 58 0.44 -20.67 -1.31
N HIS A 59 1.42 -20.69 -2.22
CA HIS A 59 2.70 -20.02 -2.01
C HIS A 59 2.55 -18.49 -1.90
N PHE A 60 1.71 -17.88 -2.73
CA PHE A 60 1.42 -16.46 -2.61
C PHE A 60 0.78 -16.12 -1.26
N PHE A 61 -0.16 -16.94 -0.81
CA PHE A 61 -0.88 -16.74 0.44
C PHE A 61 0.09 -16.76 1.63
N GLU A 62 1.01 -17.72 1.68
CA GLU A 62 2.06 -17.74 2.70
C GLU A 62 2.93 -16.48 2.65
N MET A 63 3.37 -16.07 1.44
CA MET A 63 4.13 -14.81 1.30
C MET A 63 3.32 -13.59 1.77
N PHE A 64 2.02 -13.55 1.52
CA PHE A 64 1.15 -12.46 1.93
C PHE A 64 1.03 -12.38 3.46
N ILE A 65 0.85 -13.52 4.13
CA ILE A 65 0.76 -13.61 5.60
C ILE A 65 2.11 -13.34 6.27
N GLU A 66 3.23 -13.74 5.66
CA GLU A 66 4.58 -13.43 6.14
C GLU A 66 5.02 -11.98 5.84
N GLY A 67 4.19 -11.19 5.14
CA GLY A 67 4.54 -9.83 4.71
C GLY A 67 5.68 -9.77 3.68
N ARG A 68 5.95 -10.87 2.98
CA ARG A 68 7.00 -11.03 1.95
C ARG A 68 6.49 -10.70 0.56
N VAL A 69 5.47 -9.87 0.48
CA VAL A 69 4.96 -9.27 -0.76
C VAL A 69 5.44 -7.83 -0.88
N ASN A 70 5.23 -7.24 -2.06
CA ASN A 70 5.50 -5.82 -2.27
C ASN A 70 4.74 -4.99 -1.23
N PHE A 71 5.38 -3.94 -0.73
CA PHE A 71 4.88 -3.03 0.30
C PHE A 71 4.80 -3.61 1.72
N GLY A 72 5.21 -4.86 1.93
CA GLY A 72 5.39 -5.47 3.25
C GLY A 72 4.14 -6.11 3.81
N ASP A 73 4.09 -6.23 5.13
CA ASP A 73 2.96 -6.79 5.87
C ASP A 73 1.71 -5.89 5.77
N TYR A 74 0.58 -6.51 5.43
CA TYR A 74 -0.68 -5.80 5.25
C TYR A 74 -1.24 -5.21 6.55
N PHE A 75 -1.13 -5.95 7.65
CA PHE A 75 -1.74 -5.58 8.92
C PHE A 75 -0.96 -4.45 9.59
N ASP A 76 0.37 -4.54 9.58
CA ASP A 76 1.26 -3.48 10.06
C ASP A 76 1.10 -2.21 9.23
N HIS A 77 0.95 -2.34 7.91
CA HIS A 77 0.69 -1.20 7.03
C HIS A 77 -0.60 -0.48 7.44
N LEU A 78 -1.70 -1.22 7.61
CA LEU A 78 -2.99 -0.64 7.96
C LEU A 78 -2.98 -0.02 9.37
N LYS A 79 -2.41 -0.72 10.36
CA LYS A 79 -2.40 -0.29 11.77
C LYS A 79 -1.78 1.09 11.94
N ILE A 80 -0.62 1.33 11.31
CA ILE A 80 0.08 2.62 11.45
C ILE A 80 -0.76 3.76 10.88
N TRP A 81 -1.49 3.54 9.78
CA TRP A 81 -2.38 4.55 9.22
C TRP A 81 -3.63 4.79 10.07
N GLU A 82 -4.14 3.77 10.76
CA GLU A 82 -5.25 3.92 11.72
C GLU A 82 -4.84 4.72 12.96
N GLU A 83 -3.61 4.56 13.45
CA GLU A 83 -3.08 5.32 14.60
C GLU A 83 -2.93 6.83 14.32
N GLN A 84 -2.92 7.23 13.04
CA GLN A 84 -2.80 8.64 12.61
C GLN A 84 -4.16 9.28 12.28
N ARG A 85 -5.26 8.53 12.45
CA ARG A 85 -6.63 9.03 12.27
C ARG A 85 -7.09 9.85 13.47
#